data_AF-A0A1Y0IPH2-F1
#
_entry.id   AF-A0A1Y0IPH2-F1
#
_cell.length_a   1.000
_cell.length_b   1.000
_cell.length_c   1.000
_cell.angle_alpha   90.00
_cell.angle_beta   90.00
_cell.angle_gamma   90.00
#
_symmetry.space_group_name_H-M   'P 1'
#
loop_
_entity.id
_entity.type
_entity.pdbx_description
1 polymer ?
#
loop_
_entity_poly.entity_id
_entity_poly.type
_entity_poly.pdbx_seq_one_letter_code
_entity_poly.pdbx_strand_id
1 'polypeptide(L)'
;MRTELQKMPGKGTLWLGAALFAIAFEAGSLLISWGLLGGPQSMDSIASFKVTANVGIPGLQSLLEAAHQPSTNNAIFAGKGFMALLVLISSMFIYGLGNAYYLALLARSQRDLPGTSGQDARRSFGKILLWMFTQALFMGIMVPIIGVFGVFGGLLAIVLMLWFRYHFLFFEFTVVVEQTGFKAAFRRSVELRNKVKGKALTYFLLIAGVNTVLAFLLNAFFSVGTLALMLPLNAILLTAIQNGLLQVFFDARDQESLY
;
A
#
# COMPACT_ATOMS: atom_id res chain seq x y z
N MET A 1 -28.56 0.66 -16.16
CA MET A 1 -28.95 -0.28 -15.08
C MET A 1 -28.28 0.17 -13.79
N ARG A 2 -29.03 0.82 -12.90
CA ARG A 2 -28.61 1.11 -11.53
C ARG A 2 -28.77 -0.19 -10.75
N THR A 3 -27.70 -0.97 -10.58
CA THR A 3 -27.73 -2.09 -9.65
C THR A 3 -27.74 -1.52 -8.25
N GLU A 4 -28.86 -1.71 -7.57
CA GLU A 4 -28.97 -1.61 -6.12
C GLU A 4 -27.91 -2.53 -5.50
N LEU A 5 -26.71 -2.00 -5.24
CA LEU A 5 -25.83 -2.55 -4.23
C LEU A 5 -26.54 -2.28 -2.90
N GLN A 6 -27.48 -3.17 -2.59
CA GLN A 6 -28.27 -3.13 -1.37
C GLN A 6 -27.33 -2.98 -0.18
N LYS A 7 -27.70 -2.02 0.67
CA LYS A 7 -27.09 -1.59 1.92
C LYS A 7 -27.12 -2.71 2.98
N MET A 8 -26.57 -3.89 2.70
CA MET A 8 -26.31 -4.86 3.76
C MET A 8 -24.97 -4.49 4.42
N PRO A 9 -24.97 -4.15 5.72
CA PRO A 9 -23.72 -3.84 6.42
C PRO A 9 -22.81 -5.07 6.36
N GLY A 10 -21.58 -4.88 5.91
CA GLY A 10 -20.58 -5.95 5.90
C GLY A 10 -20.35 -6.52 7.30
N LYS A 11 -19.86 -7.76 7.38
CA LYS A 11 -19.53 -8.37 8.68
C LYS A 11 -18.33 -7.63 9.27
N GLY A 12 -18.56 -6.81 10.28
CA GLY A 12 -17.55 -5.93 10.93
C GLY A 12 -16.33 -6.63 11.53
N THR A 13 -16.21 -7.96 11.45
CA THR A 13 -15.02 -8.74 11.83
C THR A 13 -14.15 -9.13 10.63
N LEU A 14 -14.60 -8.94 9.38
CA LEU A 14 -13.87 -9.35 8.18
C LEU A 14 -12.62 -8.51 7.90
N TRP A 15 -12.52 -7.29 8.45
CA TRP A 15 -11.29 -6.50 8.35
C TRP A 15 -10.13 -7.18 9.10
N LEU A 16 -10.42 -7.97 10.15
CA LEU A 16 -9.40 -8.79 10.82
C LEU A 16 -8.90 -9.90 9.89
N GLY A 17 -9.77 -10.47 9.05
CA GLY A 17 -9.38 -11.41 8.01
C GLY A 17 -8.42 -10.77 6.98
N ALA A 18 -8.67 -9.52 6.59
CA ALA A 18 -7.75 -8.75 5.75
C ALA A 18 -6.41 -8.48 6.46
N ALA A 19 -6.42 -8.17 7.75
CA ALA A 19 -5.22 -7.98 8.55
C ALA A 19 -4.40 -9.27 8.68
N LEU A 20 -5.06 -10.41 8.96
CA LEU A 20 -4.40 -11.72 9.02
C LEU A 20 -3.80 -12.12 7.67
N PHE A 21 -4.50 -11.83 6.57
CA PHE A 21 -3.93 -12.01 5.24
C PHE A 21 -2.68 -11.14 5.03
N ALA A 22 -2.74 -9.86 5.40
CA ALA A 22 -1.57 -8.96 5.30
C ALA A 22 -0.38 -9.46 6.12
N ILE A 23 -0.60 -9.94 7.35
CA ILE A 23 0.41 -10.57 8.20
C ILE A 23 1.06 -11.76 7.50
N ALA A 24 0.25 -12.72 7.04
CA ALA A 24 0.74 -13.93 6.41
C ALA A 24 1.49 -13.63 5.09
N PHE A 25 0.95 -12.71 4.29
CA PHE A 25 1.54 -12.29 3.03
C PHE A 25 2.89 -11.59 3.24
N GLU A 26 2.98 -10.65 4.18
CA GLU A 26 4.21 -9.90 4.45
C GLU A 26 5.26 -10.81 5.09
N ALA A 27 4.87 -11.66 6.04
CA ALA A 27 5.79 -12.61 6.67
C ALA A 27 6.35 -13.60 5.65
N GLY A 28 5.49 -14.17 4.79
CA GLY A 28 5.93 -15.06 3.71
C GLY A 28 6.84 -14.35 2.71
N SER A 29 6.49 -13.12 2.32
CA SER A 29 7.32 -12.31 1.40
C SER A 29 8.68 -11.96 2.01
N LEU A 30 8.74 -11.65 3.30
CA LEU A 30 9.98 -11.36 4.01
C LEU A 30 10.87 -12.61 4.12
N LEU A 31 10.30 -13.77 4.49
CA LEU A 31 11.03 -15.04 4.54
C LEU A 31 11.57 -15.45 3.17
N ILE A 32 10.76 -15.34 2.11
CA ILE A 32 11.20 -15.64 0.74
C ILE A 32 12.30 -14.67 0.31
N SER A 33 12.12 -13.37 0.58
CA SER A 33 13.11 -12.35 0.24
C SER A 33 14.44 -12.61 0.94
N TRP A 34 14.42 -12.91 2.24
CA TRP A 34 15.62 -13.22 3.01
C TRP A 34 16.28 -14.54 2.59
N GLY A 35 15.49 -15.55 2.25
CA GLY A 35 15.99 -16.83 1.75
C GLY A 35 16.66 -16.72 0.37
N LEU A 36 16.16 -15.83 -0.51
CA LEU A 36 16.66 -15.67 -1.88
C LEU A 36 17.75 -14.61 -2.02
N LEU A 37 17.64 -13.48 -1.30
CA LEU A 37 18.51 -12.31 -1.43
C LEU A 37 19.46 -12.12 -0.23
N GLY A 38 19.34 -12.97 0.79
CA GLY A 38 20.08 -12.85 2.05
C GLY A 38 19.37 -11.95 3.06
N GLY A 39 19.88 -11.96 4.29
CA GLY A 39 19.38 -11.13 5.38
C GLY A 39 19.64 -9.62 5.20
N PRO A 40 19.29 -8.81 6.22
CA PRO A 40 19.53 -7.37 6.20
C PRO A 40 21.04 -7.05 6.10
N GLN A 41 21.38 -5.92 5.48
CA GLN A 41 22.79 -5.50 5.29
C GLN A 41 23.46 -5.06 6.60
N SER A 42 22.67 -4.47 7.50
CA SER A 42 23.10 -4.11 8.84
C SER A 42 22.00 -4.45 9.85
N MET A 43 22.41 -4.69 11.09
CA MET A 43 21.52 -4.80 12.26
C MET A 43 21.64 -3.58 13.18
N ASP A 44 22.41 -2.57 12.77
CA ASP A 44 22.67 -1.39 13.58
C ASP A 44 21.43 -0.51 13.67
N SER A 45 21.29 0.20 14.78
CA SER A 45 20.21 1.17 14.95
C SER A 45 20.34 2.32 13.95
N ILE A 46 19.27 2.63 13.23
CA ILE A 46 19.21 3.75 12.28
C ILE A 46 18.00 4.62 12.59
N ALA A 47 18.24 5.91 12.82
CA ALA A 47 17.16 6.88 12.93
C ALA A 47 16.52 7.12 11.54
N SER A 48 15.28 6.65 11.37
CA SER A 48 14.50 6.86 10.14
C SER A 48 13.60 8.09 10.27
N PHE A 49 13.70 9.00 9.29
CA PHE A 49 12.79 10.14 9.12
C PHE A 49 11.85 9.94 7.92
N LYS A 50 11.61 8.67 7.55
CA LYS A 50 10.79 8.35 6.39
C LYS A 50 9.34 8.74 6.64
N VAL A 51 8.77 9.47 5.68
CA VAL A 51 7.35 9.81 5.66
C VAL A 51 6.70 9.08 4.49
N THR A 52 5.73 8.22 4.78
CA THR A 52 5.02 7.45 3.76
C THR A 52 3.55 7.30 4.10
N ALA A 53 2.70 7.37 3.07
CA ALA A 53 1.27 7.19 3.19
C ALA A 53 0.80 6.16 2.18
N ASN A 54 1.05 4.88 2.49
CA ASN A 54 0.68 3.76 1.64
C ASN A 54 -0.75 3.28 1.97
N VAL A 55 -1.58 3.20 0.93
CA VAL A 55 -2.83 2.43 0.91
C VAL A 55 -2.54 1.11 0.20
N GLY A 56 -3.29 0.06 0.56
CA GLY A 56 -3.02 -1.30 0.13
C GLY A 56 -2.46 -2.16 1.26
N ILE A 57 -1.85 -3.30 0.94
CA ILE A 57 -1.28 -4.20 1.95
C ILE A 57 -0.31 -3.41 2.86
N PRO A 58 -0.55 -3.41 4.19
CA PRO A 58 0.40 -2.92 5.18
C PRO A 58 1.73 -3.70 5.12
N GLY A 59 2.76 -3.13 4.48
CA GLY A 59 4.07 -3.76 4.35
C GLY A 59 5.14 -3.14 5.25
N LEU A 60 5.77 -3.94 6.11
CA LEU A 60 6.95 -3.54 6.90
C LEU A 60 8.14 -3.21 6.00
N GLN A 61 8.30 -3.92 4.89
CA GLN A 61 9.42 -3.70 3.95
C GLN A 61 9.46 -2.26 3.44
N SER A 62 8.31 -1.60 3.31
CA SER A 62 8.22 -0.18 2.92
C SER A 62 8.71 0.79 4.00
N LEU A 63 8.67 0.38 5.27
CA LEU A 63 9.08 1.16 6.43
C LEU A 63 10.58 1.01 6.72
N LEU A 64 11.18 -0.13 6.37
CA LEU A 64 12.63 -0.38 6.55
C LEU A 64 13.51 0.55 5.72
N GLU A 65 14.55 1.09 6.34
CA GLU A 65 15.64 1.78 5.64
C GLU A 65 16.39 0.84 4.72
N ALA A 66 17.05 1.39 3.69
CA ALA A 66 17.73 0.58 2.67
C ALA A 66 18.77 -0.38 3.28
N ALA A 67 19.45 0.02 4.36
CA ALA A 67 20.42 -0.82 5.08
C ALA A 67 19.78 -2.01 5.81
N HIS A 68 18.50 -1.94 6.17
CA HIS A 68 17.73 -3.04 6.77
C HIS A 68 17.02 -3.91 5.71
N GLN A 69 17.10 -3.52 4.43
CA GLN A 69 16.56 -4.32 3.34
C GLN A 69 17.60 -5.33 2.83
N PRO A 70 17.16 -6.44 2.22
CA PRO A 70 18.07 -7.42 1.62
C PRO A 70 18.93 -6.82 0.52
N SER A 71 20.20 -7.23 0.44
CA SER A 71 21.11 -6.71 -0.58
C SER A 71 20.85 -7.31 -1.95
N THR A 72 20.27 -6.51 -2.85
CA THR A 72 20.22 -6.84 -4.29
C THR A 72 21.59 -6.82 -4.95
N ASN A 73 22.56 -6.08 -4.40
CA ASN A 73 23.94 -6.02 -4.91
C ASN A 73 24.61 -7.40 -4.89
N ASN A 74 24.44 -8.20 -3.84
CA ASN A 74 25.03 -9.54 -3.77
C ASN A 74 24.47 -10.49 -4.86
N ALA A 75 23.22 -10.28 -5.31
CA ALA A 75 22.61 -11.10 -6.35
C ALA A 75 22.95 -10.60 -7.79
N ILE A 76 23.05 -9.29 -7.99
CA ILE A 76 23.30 -8.69 -9.33
C ILE A 76 24.78 -8.76 -9.70
N PHE A 77 25.70 -8.48 -8.77
CA PHE A 77 27.15 -8.51 -9.02
C PHE A 77 27.73 -9.93 -9.12
N ALA A 78 26.98 -10.97 -8.73
CA ALA A 78 27.36 -12.38 -8.87
C ALA A 78 27.07 -12.98 -10.25
N GLY A 79 26.87 -12.16 -11.29
CA GLY A 79 26.61 -12.63 -12.66
C GLY A 79 25.19 -13.17 -12.91
N LYS A 80 24.27 -12.99 -11.95
CA LYS A 80 22.87 -13.48 -12.02
C LYS A 80 21.86 -12.37 -12.35
N GLY A 81 22.26 -11.37 -13.15
CA GLY A 81 21.39 -10.23 -13.49
C GLY A 81 20.01 -10.63 -14.06
N PHE A 82 19.95 -11.69 -14.85
CA PHE A 82 18.69 -12.25 -15.34
C PHE A 82 17.80 -12.83 -14.23
N MET A 83 18.39 -13.53 -13.26
CA MET A 83 17.65 -14.09 -12.12
C MET A 83 17.13 -12.99 -11.20
N ALA A 84 17.94 -11.95 -10.95
CA ALA A 84 17.52 -10.79 -10.17
C ALA A 84 16.34 -10.05 -10.84
N LEU A 85 16.37 -9.91 -12.17
CA LEU A 85 15.27 -9.33 -12.94
C LEU A 85 14.00 -10.19 -12.85
N LEU A 86 14.12 -11.52 -12.97
CA LEU A 86 12.98 -12.44 -12.81
C LEU A 86 12.36 -12.36 -11.42
N VAL A 87 13.18 -12.29 -10.36
CA VAL A 87 12.70 -12.14 -8.99
C VAL A 87 11.98 -10.81 -8.80
N LEU A 88 12.54 -9.71 -9.33
CA LEU A 88 11.93 -8.39 -9.25
C LEU A 88 10.57 -8.36 -9.97
N ILE A 89 10.51 -8.86 -11.20
CA ILE A 89 9.25 -8.94 -11.97
C ILE A 89 8.25 -9.83 -11.21
N SER A 90 8.64 -11.04 -10.82
CA SER A 90 7.74 -11.97 -10.12
C SER A 90 7.20 -11.38 -8.81
N SER A 91 8.04 -10.69 -8.05
CA SER A 91 7.63 -10.02 -6.80
C SER A 91 6.59 -8.93 -7.04
N MET A 92 6.71 -8.15 -8.13
CA MET A 92 5.73 -7.14 -8.51
C MET A 92 4.37 -7.78 -8.85
N PHE A 93 4.36 -8.90 -9.56
CA PHE A 93 3.13 -9.64 -9.87
C PHE A 93 2.48 -10.22 -8.61
N ILE A 94 3.27 -10.85 -7.73
CA ILE A 94 2.79 -11.43 -6.47
C ILE A 94 2.23 -10.34 -5.57
N TYR A 95 2.94 -9.22 -5.41
CA TYR A 95 2.49 -8.07 -4.61
C TYR A 95 1.25 -7.42 -5.21
N GLY A 96 1.17 -7.25 -6.53
CA GLY A 96 -0.01 -6.70 -7.19
C GLY A 96 -1.26 -7.55 -6.98
N LEU A 97 -1.11 -8.89 -7.03
CA LEU A 97 -2.21 -9.82 -6.82
C LEU A 97 -2.63 -9.85 -5.35
N GLY A 98 -1.65 -9.92 -4.44
CA GLY A 98 -1.88 -9.81 -3.01
C GLY A 98 -2.61 -8.52 -2.67
N ASN A 99 -2.18 -7.39 -3.22
CA ASN A 99 -2.77 -6.09 -2.94
C ASN A 99 -4.23 -6.02 -3.41
N ALA A 100 -4.50 -6.50 -4.62
CA ALA A 100 -5.86 -6.59 -5.14
C ALA A 100 -6.75 -7.49 -4.27
N TYR A 101 -6.23 -8.62 -3.78
CA TYR A 101 -6.96 -9.54 -2.91
C TYR A 101 -7.24 -8.95 -1.53
N TYR A 102 -6.23 -8.33 -0.90
CA TYR A 102 -6.36 -7.62 0.37
C TYR A 102 -7.43 -6.51 0.29
N LEU A 103 -7.37 -5.68 -0.75
CA LEU A 103 -8.35 -4.60 -0.95
C LEU A 103 -9.76 -5.15 -1.21
N ALA A 104 -9.90 -6.28 -1.90
CA ALA A 104 -11.20 -6.95 -2.08
C ALA A 104 -11.77 -7.48 -0.77
N LEU A 105 -10.94 -8.08 0.10
CA LEU A 105 -11.35 -8.48 1.45
C LEU A 105 -11.79 -7.27 2.28
N LEU A 106 -11.03 -6.17 2.23
CA LEU A 106 -11.35 -4.96 2.96
C LEU A 106 -12.67 -4.32 2.46
N ALA A 107 -12.86 -4.24 1.15
CA ALA A 107 -14.10 -3.78 0.53
C ALA A 107 -15.31 -4.59 1.02
N ARG A 108 -15.19 -5.92 1.03
CA ARG A 108 -16.22 -6.85 1.48
C ARG A 108 -16.49 -6.81 2.98
N SER A 109 -15.56 -6.30 3.78
CA SER A 109 -15.79 -6.09 5.21
C SER A 109 -16.75 -4.93 5.50
N GLN A 110 -16.88 -3.98 4.57
CA GLN A 110 -17.78 -2.83 4.69
C GLN A 110 -19.11 -3.04 3.97
N ARG A 111 -19.08 -3.63 2.78
CA ARG A 111 -20.29 -3.90 1.99
C ARG A 111 -20.22 -5.25 1.32
N ASP A 112 -21.35 -5.93 1.26
CA ASP A 112 -21.41 -7.13 0.44
C ASP A 112 -21.28 -6.77 -1.05
N LEU A 113 -20.52 -7.58 -1.79
CA LEU A 113 -20.26 -7.40 -3.22
C LEU A 113 -20.65 -8.69 -3.96
N PRO A 114 -21.28 -8.61 -5.14
CA PRO A 114 -21.63 -9.81 -5.90
C PRO A 114 -20.37 -10.58 -6.30
N GLY A 115 -20.28 -11.86 -5.93
CA GLY A 115 -19.15 -12.76 -6.28
C GLY A 115 -18.24 -13.11 -5.10
N THR A 116 -16.99 -13.48 -5.38
CA THR A 116 -15.96 -13.81 -4.37
C THR A 116 -14.77 -12.84 -4.41
N SER A 117 -14.01 -12.74 -3.31
CA SER A 117 -12.81 -11.88 -3.23
C SER A 117 -11.76 -12.21 -4.29
N GLY A 118 -11.63 -13.48 -4.69
CA GLY A 118 -10.73 -13.89 -5.78
C GLY A 118 -11.16 -13.39 -7.16
N GLN A 119 -12.47 -13.31 -7.43
CA GLN A 119 -12.99 -12.77 -8.69
C GLN A 119 -12.74 -11.25 -8.78
N ASP A 120 -12.95 -10.53 -7.69
CA ASP A 120 -12.68 -9.09 -7.61
C ASP A 120 -11.19 -8.79 -7.76
N ALA A 121 -10.33 -9.59 -7.12
CA ALA A 121 -8.88 -9.49 -7.24
C ALA A 121 -8.43 -9.68 -8.71
N ARG A 122 -8.90 -10.74 -9.37
CA ARG A 122 -8.55 -11.04 -10.78
C ARG A 122 -8.96 -9.92 -11.73
N ARG A 123 -10.14 -9.31 -11.53
CA ARG A 123 -10.62 -8.18 -12.36
C ARG A 123 -9.85 -6.88 -12.13
N SER A 124 -9.37 -6.69 -10.90
CA SER A 124 -8.66 -5.47 -10.48
C SER A 124 -7.15 -5.56 -10.73
N PHE A 125 -6.60 -6.77 -10.80
CA PHE A 125 -5.17 -7.06 -10.85
C PHE A 125 -4.41 -6.23 -11.89
N GLY A 126 -4.82 -6.25 -13.16
CA GLY A 126 -4.12 -5.50 -14.21
C GLY A 126 -4.12 -3.98 -13.98
N LYS A 127 -5.18 -3.44 -13.36
CA LYS A 127 -5.29 -2.02 -13.01
C LYS A 127 -4.40 -1.68 -11.81
N ILE A 128 -4.33 -2.56 -10.82
CA ILE A 128 -3.43 -2.43 -9.66
C ILE A 128 -1.97 -2.54 -10.10
N LEU A 129 -1.61 -3.45 -11.01
CA LEU A 129 -0.27 -3.52 -11.57
C LEU A 129 0.12 -2.24 -12.31
N LEU A 130 -0.78 -1.72 -13.16
CA LEU A 130 -0.54 -0.46 -13.86
C LEU A 130 -0.37 0.71 -12.89
N TRP A 131 -1.12 0.69 -11.78
CA TRP A 131 -0.99 1.68 -10.71
C TRP A 131 0.34 1.58 -9.97
N MET A 132 0.79 0.38 -9.61
CA MET A 132 2.11 0.15 -9.04
C MET A 132 3.22 0.61 -10.00
N PHE A 133 3.09 0.33 -11.29
CA PHE A 133 4.02 0.82 -12.30
C PHE A 133 4.01 2.36 -12.37
N THR A 134 2.84 2.99 -12.31
CA THR A 134 2.71 4.45 -12.28
C THR A 134 3.38 5.05 -11.05
N GLN A 135 3.20 4.44 -9.87
CA GLN A 135 3.88 4.84 -8.64
C GLN A 135 5.40 4.70 -8.79
N ALA A 136 5.88 3.55 -9.26
CA ALA A 136 7.31 3.31 -9.46
C ALA A 136 7.94 4.29 -10.46
N LEU A 137 7.24 4.61 -11.55
CA LEU A 137 7.68 5.60 -12.53
C LEU A 137 7.74 7.01 -11.91
N PHE A 138 6.72 7.39 -11.14
CA PHE A 138 6.72 8.66 -10.41
C PHE A 138 7.89 8.75 -9.43
N MET A 139 8.16 7.67 -8.68
CA MET A 139 9.33 7.57 -7.81
C MET A 139 10.65 7.66 -8.57
N GLY A 140 10.76 6.98 -9.72
CA GLY A 140 11.94 7.01 -10.57
C GLY A 140 12.27 8.41 -11.09
N ILE A 141 11.26 9.21 -11.44
CA ILE A 141 11.45 10.61 -11.88
C ILE A 141 11.91 11.51 -10.73
N MET A 142 11.52 11.21 -9.48
CA MET A 142 11.97 12.00 -8.33
C MET A 142 13.44 11.78 -7.97
N VAL A 143 14.03 10.62 -8.31
CA VAL A 143 15.44 10.31 -7.99
C VAL A 143 16.43 11.31 -8.60
N PRO A 144 16.36 11.65 -9.90
CA PRO A 144 17.19 12.72 -10.48
C PRO A 144 17.00 14.09 -9.81
N ILE A 145 15.79 14.44 -9.40
CA ILE A 145 15.51 15.72 -8.72
C ILE A 145 16.25 15.79 -7.39
N ILE A 146 16.28 14.68 -6.63
CA ILE A 146 17.05 14.57 -5.39
C ILE A 146 18.56 14.72 -5.70
N GLY A 147 19.04 14.06 -6.75
CA GLY A 147 20.46 14.13 -7.15
C GLY A 147 20.92 15.53 -7.55
N VAL A 148 20.06 16.30 -8.22
CA VAL A 148 20.41 17.65 -8.72
C VAL A 148 20.28 18.73 -7.64
N PHE A 149 19.26 18.66 -6.78
CA PHE A 149 18.95 19.72 -5.81
C PHE A 149 19.32 19.38 -4.35
N GLY A 150 19.96 18.23 -4.11
CA GLY A 150 20.42 17.79 -2.80
C GLY A 150 19.30 17.77 -1.75
N VAL A 151 19.53 18.38 -0.59
CA VAL A 151 18.58 18.41 0.54
C VAL A 151 17.25 19.06 0.15
N PHE A 152 17.27 20.16 -0.60
CA PHE A 152 16.04 20.82 -1.08
C PHE A 152 15.27 19.94 -2.06
N GLY A 153 15.99 19.21 -2.92
CA GLY A 153 15.41 18.20 -3.79
C GLY A 153 14.74 17.07 -3.01
N GLY A 154 15.35 16.62 -1.91
CA GLY A 154 14.78 15.65 -0.98
C GLY A 154 13.47 16.12 -0.36
N LEU A 155 13.43 17.34 0.19
CA LEU A 155 12.21 17.91 0.77
C LEU A 155 11.11 18.08 -0.27
N LEU A 156 11.45 18.57 -1.46
CA LEU A 156 10.50 18.69 -2.57
C LEU A 156 9.95 17.32 -2.99
N ALA A 157 10.80 16.30 -3.09
CA ALA A 157 10.38 14.94 -3.40
C ALA A 157 9.40 14.38 -2.36
N ILE A 158 9.64 14.61 -1.06
CA ILE A 158 8.71 14.20 0.00
C ILE A 158 7.36 14.90 -0.16
N VAL A 159 7.34 16.23 -0.37
CA VAL A 159 6.10 17.00 -0.55
C VAL A 159 5.33 16.51 -1.77
N LEU A 160 6.01 16.29 -2.90
CA LEU A 160 5.39 15.79 -4.13
C LEU A 160 4.87 14.35 -3.98
N MET A 161 5.59 13.49 -3.26
CA MET A 161 5.13 12.13 -2.93
C MET A 161 3.87 12.15 -2.08
N LEU A 162 3.84 12.94 -1.01
CA LEU A 162 2.68 13.06 -0.15
C LEU A 162 1.49 13.67 -0.90
N TRP A 163 1.74 14.69 -1.72
CA TRP A 163 0.73 15.29 -2.57
C TRP A 163 0.13 14.26 -3.54
N PHE A 164 0.98 13.47 -4.20
CA PHE A 164 0.57 12.42 -5.13
C PHE A 164 -0.24 11.33 -4.41
N ARG A 165 0.25 10.84 -3.26
CA ARG A 165 -0.44 9.84 -2.43
C ARG A 165 -1.79 10.33 -1.93
N TYR A 166 -1.88 11.58 -1.48
CA TYR A 166 -3.15 12.18 -1.07
C TYR A 166 -4.11 12.35 -2.25
N HIS A 167 -3.60 12.74 -3.43
CA HIS A 167 -4.44 12.96 -4.60
C HIS A 167 -5.12 11.68 -5.10
N PHE A 168 -4.43 10.56 -4.97
CA PHE A 168 -4.90 9.24 -5.41
C PHE A 168 -5.21 8.30 -4.26
N LEU A 169 -5.52 8.86 -3.09
CA LEU A 169 -5.81 8.12 -1.86
C LEU A 169 -6.91 7.06 -2.04
N PHE A 170 -7.96 7.40 -2.80
CA PHE A 170 -9.09 6.51 -3.08
C PHE A 170 -8.95 5.69 -4.36
N PHE A 171 -7.85 5.83 -5.10
CA PHE A 171 -7.71 5.21 -6.41
C PHE A 171 -7.83 3.68 -6.32
N GLU A 172 -7.09 3.08 -5.39
CA GLU A 172 -7.08 1.62 -5.19
C GLU A 172 -8.45 1.08 -4.78
N PHE A 173 -9.17 1.78 -3.90
CA PHE A 173 -10.55 1.43 -3.56
C PHE A 173 -11.50 1.59 -4.75
N THR A 174 -11.34 2.65 -5.54
CA THR A 174 -12.19 2.90 -6.72
C THR A 174 -12.02 1.78 -7.76
N VAL A 175 -10.78 1.35 -7.99
CA VAL A 175 -10.46 0.26 -8.92
C VAL A 175 -11.16 -1.05 -8.52
N VAL A 176 -11.13 -1.38 -7.23
CA VAL A 176 -11.69 -2.62 -6.70
C VAL A 176 -13.23 -2.55 -6.60
N VAL A 177 -13.76 -1.44 -6.10
CA VAL A 177 -15.19 -1.32 -5.77
C VAL A 177 -16.04 -0.95 -6.99
N GLU A 178 -15.61 0.00 -7.81
CA GLU A 178 -16.43 0.48 -8.94
C GLU A 178 -16.20 -0.32 -10.23
N GLN A 179 -15.15 -1.14 -10.30
CA GLN A 179 -14.81 -1.98 -11.45
C GLN A 179 -14.70 -1.22 -12.80
N THR A 180 -14.53 0.11 -12.78
CA THR A 180 -14.43 0.98 -13.96
C THR A 180 -13.05 0.92 -14.61
N GLY A 181 -12.93 1.40 -15.86
CA GLY A 181 -11.65 1.47 -16.58
C GLY A 181 -10.63 2.37 -15.85
N PHE A 182 -9.32 2.14 -16.05
CA PHE A 182 -8.25 2.83 -15.30
C PHE A 182 -8.37 4.36 -15.33
N LYS A 183 -8.62 4.95 -16.51
CA LYS A 183 -8.81 6.41 -16.66
C LYS A 183 -10.04 6.93 -15.91
N ALA A 184 -11.14 6.18 -15.95
CA ALA A 184 -12.36 6.54 -15.24
C ALA A 184 -12.17 6.47 -13.72
N ALA A 185 -11.52 5.41 -13.23
CA ALA A 185 -11.16 5.26 -11.83
C ALA A 185 -10.26 6.43 -11.34
N PHE A 186 -9.37 6.93 -12.19
CA PHE A 186 -8.49 8.05 -11.87
C PHE A 186 -9.28 9.32 -11.59
N ARG A 187 -10.10 9.75 -12.56
CA ARG A 187 -10.98 10.91 -12.42
C ARG A 187 -11.93 10.75 -11.22
N ARG A 188 -12.54 9.58 -11.11
CA ARG A 188 -13.50 9.28 -10.07
C ARG A 188 -12.92 9.32 -8.66
N SER A 189 -11.71 8.77 -8.47
CA SER A 189 -11.03 8.78 -7.17
C SER A 189 -10.77 10.20 -6.67
N VAL A 190 -10.43 11.12 -7.59
CA VAL A 190 -10.23 12.54 -7.30
C VAL A 190 -11.55 13.21 -6.93
N GLU A 191 -12.61 12.96 -7.70
CA GLU A 191 -13.95 13.48 -7.45
C GLU A 191 -14.47 13.06 -6.07
N LEU A 192 -14.40 11.77 -5.73
CA LEU A 192 -14.86 11.25 -4.44
C LEU A 192 -14.06 11.85 -3.28
N ARG A 193 -12.73 11.91 -3.39
CA ARG A 193 -11.87 12.53 -2.36
C ARG A 193 -12.16 14.03 -2.19
N ASN A 194 -12.51 14.72 -3.28
CA ASN A 194 -12.88 16.13 -3.21
C ASN A 194 -14.20 16.39 -2.48
N LYS A 195 -15.12 15.42 -2.40
CA LYS A 195 -16.37 15.52 -1.64
C LYS A 195 -16.15 15.42 -0.13
N VAL A 196 -15.16 14.63 0.29
CA VAL A 196 -14.87 14.33 1.71
C VAL A 196 -13.48 14.79 2.14
N LYS A 197 -12.97 15.90 1.59
CA LYS A 197 -11.60 16.40 1.79
C LYS A 197 -11.15 16.40 3.25
N GLY A 198 -11.97 16.90 4.17
CA GLY A 198 -11.61 16.98 5.60
C GLY A 198 -11.40 15.60 6.23
N LYS A 199 -12.35 14.67 6.04
CA LYS A 199 -12.23 13.30 6.55
C LYS A 199 -11.08 12.55 5.85
N ALA A 200 -10.96 12.68 4.53
CA ALA A 200 -9.89 12.06 3.75
C ALA A 200 -8.50 12.54 4.19
N LEU A 201 -8.33 13.85 4.42
CA LEU A 201 -7.09 14.43 4.93
C LEU A 201 -6.76 13.90 6.33
N THR A 202 -7.75 13.79 7.21
CA THR A 202 -7.56 13.25 8.57
C THR A 202 -7.01 11.83 8.53
N TYR A 203 -7.63 10.93 7.75
CA TYR A 203 -7.15 9.56 7.59
C TYR A 203 -5.79 9.50 6.89
N PHE A 204 -5.54 10.37 5.90
CA PHE A 204 -4.23 10.47 5.25
C PHE A 204 -3.12 10.84 6.25
N LEU A 205 -3.36 11.85 7.09
CA LEU A 205 -2.42 12.27 8.13
C LEU A 205 -2.24 11.19 9.20
N LEU A 206 -3.30 10.45 9.57
CA LEU A 206 -3.19 9.30 10.46
C LEU A 206 -2.32 8.19 9.87
N ILE A 207 -2.55 7.81 8.60
CA ILE A 207 -1.71 6.80 7.91
C ILE A 207 -0.26 7.28 7.86
N ALA A 208 -0.03 8.54 7.48
CA ALA A 208 1.32 9.11 7.37
C ALA A 208 2.03 9.14 8.74
N GLY A 209 1.35 9.64 9.77
CA GLY A 209 1.89 9.73 11.13
C GLY A 209 2.19 8.36 11.73
N VAL A 210 1.26 7.41 11.63
CA VAL A 210 1.47 6.03 12.10
C VAL A 210 2.64 5.39 11.37
N ASN A 211 2.71 5.48 10.03
CA ASN A 211 3.83 4.93 9.27
C ASN A 211 5.17 5.56 9.66
N THR A 212 5.22 6.88 9.88
CA THR A 212 6.45 7.55 10.30
C THR A 212 6.89 7.10 11.69
N VAL A 213 5.97 6.99 12.65
CA VAL A 213 6.28 6.49 14.00
C VAL A 213 6.73 5.03 13.94
N LEU A 214 6.03 4.18 13.19
CA LEU A 214 6.40 2.78 13.03
C LEU A 214 7.74 2.63 12.31
N ALA A 215 8.02 3.42 11.27
CA ALA A 215 9.31 3.42 10.60
C ALA A 215 10.43 3.85 11.55
N PHE A 216 10.22 4.91 12.35
CA PHE A 216 11.20 5.32 13.35
C PHE A 216 11.48 4.19 14.35
N LEU A 217 10.44 3.62 14.97
CA LEU A 217 10.60 2.55 15.97
C LEU A 217 11.24 1.29 15.37
N LEU A 218 10.79 0.88 14.18
CA LEU A 218 11.27 -0.32 13.51
C LEU A 218 12.76 -0.22 13.16
N ASN A 219 13.22 0.95 12.71
CA ASN A 219 14.62 1.14 12.31
C ASN A 219 15.53 1.49 13.51
N ALA A 220 15.03 2.21 14.51
CA ALA A 220 15.81 2.55 15.70
C ALA A 220 16.03 1.34 16.63
N PHE A 221 15.07 0.42 16.68
CA PHE A 221 15.16 -0.78 17.51
C PHE A 221 15.23 -2.05 16.65
N PHE A 222 15.86 -1.98 15.48
CA PHE A 222 15.84 -3.06 14.51
C PHE A 222 16.39 -4.37 15.10
N SER A 223 15.55 -5.38 15.16
CA SER A 223 15.89 -6.73 15.63
C SER A 223 14.84 -7.72 15.14
N VAL A 224 15.15 -9.02 15.19
CA VAL A 224 14.18 -10.08 14.85
C VAL A 224 12.95 -10.02 15.76
N GLY A 225 13.14 -9.74 17.05
CA GLY A 225 12.04 -9.59 18.01
C GLY A 225 11.15 -8.38 17.69
N THR A 226 11.77 -7.26 17.32
CA THR A 226 11.04 -6.05 16.89
C THR A 226 10.24 -6.31 15.62
N LEU A 227 10.80 -7.03 14.64
CA LEU A 227 10.07 -7.42 13.42
C LEU A 227 8.87 -8.31 13.74
N ALA A 228 9.04 -9.31 14.61
CA ALA A 228 7.96 -10.22 15.00
C ALA A 228 6.80 -9.50 15.70
N LEU A 229 7.09 -8.45 16.48
CA LEU A 229 6.08 -7.64 17.15
C LEU A 229 5.47 -6.56 16.24
N MET A 230 6.29 -5.88 15.45
CA MET A 230 5.86 -4.78 14.58
C MET A 230 5.04 -5.27 13.39
N LEU A 231 5.26 -6.49 12.91
CA LEU A 231 4.52 -7.05 11.77
C LEU A 231 3.01 -7.15 12.03
N PRO A 232 2.54 -7.83 13.11
CA PRO A 232 1.12 -7.86 13.44
C PRO A 232 0.59 -6.48 13.84
N LEU A 233 1.36 -5.69 14.60
CA LEU A 233 0.94 -4.34 15.01
C LEU A 233 0.67 -3.43 13.80
N ASN A 234 1.62 -3.39 12.86
CA ASN A 234 1.52 -2.61 11.62
C ASN A 234 0.31 -3.05 10.78
N ALA A 235 0.14 -4.37 10.59
CA ALA A 235 -0.95 -4.90 9.79
C ALA A 235 -2.32 -4.60 10.41
N ILE A 236 -2.51 -4.87 11.71
CA ILE A 236 -3.79 -4.63 12.38
C ILE A 236 -4.12 -3.13 12.40
N LEU A 237 -3.16 -2.28 12.78
CA LEU A 237 -3.38 -0.86 12.94
C LEU A 237 -3.67 -0.19 11.59
N LEU A 238 -2.84 -0.43 10.57
CA LEU A 238 -3.05 0.17 9.25
C LEU A 238 -4.29 -0.40 8.56
N THR A 239 -4.60 -1.69 8.70
CA THR A 239 -5.85 -2.23 8.17
C THR A 239 -7.06 -1.59 8.85
N ALA A 240 -7.03 -1.36 10.16
CA ALA A 240 -8.12 -0.66 10.86
C ALA A 240 -8.28 0.79 10.37
N ILE A 241 -7.18 1.53 10.19
CA ILE A 241 -7.21 2.91 9.68
C ILE A 241 -7.70 2.93 8.22
N GLN A 242 -7.22 2.03 7.37
CA GLN A 242 -7.66 1.90 5.98
C GLN A 242 -9.13 1.47 5.89
N ASN A 243 -9.63 0.68 6.84
CA ASN A 243 -11.03 0.32 6.93
C ASN A 243 -11.90 1.56 7.22
N GLY A 244 -11.46 2.44 8.12
CA GLY A 244 -12.11 3.73 8.35
C GLY A 244 -12.03 4.67 7.14
N LEU A 245 -10.90 4.70 6.44
CA LEU A 245 -10.76 5.44 5.19
C LEU A 245 -11.71 4.91 4.10
N LEU A 246 -11.91 3.59 4.04
CA LEU A 246 -12.84 2.93 3.13
C LEU A 246 -14.31 3.26 3.47
N GLN A 247 -14.66 3.42 4.75
CA GLN A 247 -15.98 3.94 5.15
C GLN A 247 -16.20 5.34 4.60
N VAL A 248 -15.20 6.22 4.73
CA VAL A 248 -15.27 7.59 4.19
C VAL A 248 -15.41 7.57 2.67
N PHE A 249 -14.76 6.63 1.98
CA PHE A 249 -14.95 6.41 0.54
C PHE A 249 -16.40 6.03 0.19
N PHE A 250 -16.98 5.09 0.94
CA PHE A 250 -18.36 4.66 0.73
C PHE A 250 -19.39 5.75 1.06
N ASP A 251 -19.17 6.56 2.10
CA ASP A 251 -19.97 7.74 2.41
C ASP A 251 -19.99 8.72 1.22
N ALA A 252 -18.82 9.02 0.67
CA ALA A 252 -18.68 9.94 -0.48
C ALA A 252 -19.38 9.41 -1.73
N ARG A 253 -19.38 8.09 -1.93
CA ARG A 253 -20.07 7.42 -3.03
C ARG A 253 -21.58 7.46 -2.85
N ASP A 254 -22.09 7.23 -1.65
CA ASP A 254 -23.54 7.16 -1.39
C ASP A 254 -24.23 8.51 -1.47
N GLN A 255 -23.54 9.60 -1.11
CA GLN A 255 -24.04 10.96 -1.29
C GLN A 255 -24.47 11.26 -2.74
N GLU A 256 -23.95 10.52 -3.72
CA GLU A 256 -24.30 10.67 -5.13
C GLU A 256 -25.49 9.83 -5.56
N SER A 257 -25.82 8.76 -4.84
CA SER A 257 -27.03 7.96 -5.12
C SER A 257 -28.33 8.67 -4.75
N LEU A 258 -28.23 9.77 -3.99
CA LEU A 258 -29.33 10.60 -3.53
C LEU A 258 -29.67 11.75 -4.49
N TYR A 259 -28.92 11.90 -5.58
CA TYR A 259 -29.15 12.88 -6.65
C TYR A 259 -29.26 12.20 -8.03
#